data_AF-A0A6C2DWM6-F1
#
_entry.id   AF-A0A6C2DWM6-F1
#
_cell.length_a   1.000
_cell.length_b   1.000
_cell.length_c   1.000
_cell.angle_alpha   90.00
_cell.angle_beta   90.00
_cell.angle_gamma   90.00
#
_symmetry.space_group_name_H-M   'P 1'
#
loop_
_entity.id
_entity.type
_entity.pdbx_description
1 polymer ?
#
loop_
_entity_poly.entity_id
_entity_poly.type
_entity_poly.pdbx_seq_one_letter_code
_entity_poly.pdbx_strand_id
1 'polypeptide(L)' 'MKSTQNPELCVLGMSATPVINNLYEAKALLEMTRGEKFDELKTFSTIANVLVMYENLMLYGIRYRPN' A
#
# COMPACT_ATOMS: atom_id res chain seq x y z
N MET A 1 7.70 4.02 9.52
CA MET A 1 8.75 4.87 10.09
C MET A 1 8.85 6.17 9.30
N LYS A 2 8.12 7.23 9.69
CA LYS A 2 8.34 8.58 9.15
C LYS A 2 9.62 9.13 9.76
N SER A 3 10.61 9.47 8.95
CA SER A 3 11.86 10.08 9.42
C SER A 3 11.59 11.53 9.79
N THR A 4 11.75 11.89 11.06
CA THR A 4 11.66 13.30 11.50
C THR A 4 12.88 14.12 11.10
N GLN A 5 13.96 13.46 10.65
CA GLN A 5 15.21 14.11 10.27
C GLN A 5 15.28 14.46 8.78
N ASN A 6 14.44 13.86 7.93
CA ASN A 6 14.35 14.20 6.51
C ASN A 6 12.88 14.18 6.06
N PRO A 7 12.18 15.34 6.14
CA PRO A 7 10.76 15.45 5.81
C PRO A 7 10.45 15.12 4.34
N GLU A 8 11.43 15.34 3.45
CA GLU A 8 11.30 15.12 2.00
C GLU A 8 11.60 13.66 1.59
N LEU A 9 11.86 12.78 2.55
CA LEU A 9 12.18 11.37 2.28
C LEU A 9 10.99 10.65 1.65
N CYS A 10 11.14 10.28 0.38
CA CYS A 10 10.19 9.42 -0.33
C CYS A 10 10.61 7.95 -0.23
N VAL A 11 9.71 7.09 0.22
CA VAL A 11 9.93 5.64 0.32
C VAL A 11 9.20 4.94 -0.82
N LEU A 12 9.95 4.15 -1.61
CA LEU A 12 9.41 3.29 -2.66
C LEU A 12 9.36 1.85 -2.16
N GLY A 13 8.18 1.25 -2.15
CA GLY A 13 8.00 -0.18 -1.92
C GLY A 13 7.93 -0.92 -3.24
N MET A 14 8.68 -2.01 -3.37
CA MET A 14 8.62 -2.90 -4.52
C MET A 14 8.19 -4.28 -4.04
N SER A 15 7.11 -4.81 -4.60
CA SER A 15 6.74 -6.22 -4.41
C SER A 15 7.51 -7.09 -5.39
N ALA A 16 7.93 -8.28 -4.95
CA ALA A 16 8.61 -9.26 -5.80
C ALA A 16 7.70 -9.75 -6.95
N THR A 17 6.39 -9.64 -6.79
CA THR A 17 5.38 -9.87 -7.82
C THR A 17 4.82 -8.53 -8.30
N PRO A 18 4.60 -8.32 -9.60
CA PRO A 18 3.91 -7.13 -10.10
C PRO A 18 2.41 -7.10 -9.72
N VAL A 19 1.91 -8.18 -9.11
CA VAL A 19 0.52 -8.41 -8.75
C VAL A 19 0.41 -8.60 -7.24
N ILE A 20 -0.45 -7.82 -6.61
CA ILE A 20 -0.92 -8.04 -5.25
C ILE A 20 -1.81 -9.29 -5.26
N ASN A 21 -1.43 -10.35 -4.54
CA ASN A 21 -2.16 -11.61 -4.60
C ASN A 21 -3.38 -11.64 -3.67
N ASN A 22 -3.34 -10.85 -2.60
CA ASN A 22 -4.42 -10.78 -1.59
C ASN A 22 -4.39 -9.45 -0.85
N LEU A 23 -5.46 -9.17 -0.10
CA LEU A 23 -5.60 -7.91 0.66
C LEU A 23 -4.58 -7.75 1.80
N TYR A 24 -4.00 -8.85 2.30
CA TYR A 24 -2.96 -8.79 3.31
C TYR A 24 -1.66 -8.22 2.73
N GLU A 25 -1.24 -8.68 1.55
CA GLU A 25 -0.07 -8.14 0.84
C GLU A 25 -0.26 -6.66 0.51
N ALA A 26 -1.46 -6.28 0.05
CA ALA A 26 -1.80 -4.88 -0.23
C ALA A 26 -1.61 -3.99 1.01
N LYS A 27 -2.18 -4.41 2.14
CA LYS A 27 -2.08 -3.70 3.41
C LYS A 27 -0.64 -3.60 3.89
N ALA A 28 0.10 -4.71 3.88
CA ALA A 28 1.48 -4.74 4.31
C ALA A 28 2.36 -3.79 3.47
N LEU A 29 2.16 -3.76 2.15
CA LEU A 29 2.86 -2.85 1.26
C LEU A 29 2.58 -1.38 1.60
N LEU A 30 1.31 -1.01 1.82
CA LEU A 30 0.92 0.34 2.23
C LEU A 30 1.52 0.71 3.58
N GLU A 31 1.42 -0.17 4.58
CA GLU A 31 1.95 0.07 5.93
C GLU A 31 3.48 0.21 5.92
N MET A 32 4.18 -0.58 5.11
CA MET A 32 5.63 -0.51 4.97
C MET A 32 6.08 0.78 4.28
N THR A 33 5.41 1.18 3.20
CA THR A 33 5.77 2.37 2.42
C THR A 33 5.43 3.67 3.15
N ARG A 34 4.27 3.72 3.80
CA ARG A 34 3.82 4.90 4.56
C ARG A 34 4.40 4.95 5.96
N GLY A 35 4.72 3.77 6.50
CA GLY A 35 5.28 3.66 7.81
C GLY A 35 4.31 3.92 8.95
N GLU A 36 3.01 3.73 8.70
CA GLU A 36 1.87 3.86 9.62
C GLU A 36 0.94 2.66 9.47
N LYS A 37 0.15 2.34 10.49
CA LYS A 37 -0.83 1.24 10.44
C LYS A 37 -2.13 1.71 9.82
N PHE A 38 -2.77 0.84 9.05
CA PHE A 38 -4.09 1.08 8.44
C PHE A 38 -5.11 0.13 9.05
N ASP A 39 -5.54 0.37 10.29
CA ASP A 39 -6.44 -0.52 11.04
C ASP A 39 -7.85 -0.60 10.45
N GLU A 40 -8.25 0.42 9.69
CA GLU A 40 -9.48 0.50 8.90
C GLU A 40 -9.47 -0.46 7.71
N LEU A 41 -8.30 -0.76 7.15
CA LEU A 41 -8.17 -1.69 6.03
C LEU A 41 -8.27 -3.13 6.55
N LYS A 42 -9.41 -3.76 6.24
CA LYS A 42 -9.68 -5.17 6.56
C LYS A 42 -9.22 -6.06 5.42
N THR A 43 -8.71 -7.24 5.77
CA THR A 43 -8.10 -8.19 4.81
C THR A 43 -9.01 -9.36 4.44
N PHE A 44 -10.25 -9.39 4.96
CA PHE A 44 -11.24 -10.39 4.56
C PHE A 44 -11.67 -10.15 3.11
N SER A 45 -11.77 -11.21 2.31
CA SER A 45 -12.09 -11.19 0.88
C SER A 45 -13.56 -10.85 0.59
N THR A 46 -13.99 -9.64 0.94
CA THR A 46 -15.30 -9.08 0.56
C THR A 46 -15.11 -7.99 -0.48
N ILE A 47 -16.10 -7.78 -1.34
CA ILE A 47 -16.06 -6.74 -2.39
C ILE A 47 -15.83 -5.36 -1.77
N ALA A 48 -16.47 -5.06 -0.65
CA ALA A 48 -16.31 -3.80 0.07
C ALA A 48 -14.85 -3.56 0.50
N ASN A 49 -14.20 -4.58 1.08
CA ASN A 49 -12.80 -4.45 1.52
C ASN A 49 -11.84 -4.31 0.34
N VAL A 50 -12.11 -5.01 -0.78
CA VAL A 50 -11.32 -4.89 -2.01
C VAL A 50 -11.42 -3.47 -2.58
N LEU A 51 -12.62 -2.88 -2.61
CA LEU A 51 -12.82 -1.54 -3.16
C LEU A 51 -12.08 -0.47 -2.33
N VAL A 52 -12.24 -0.51 -1.00
CA VAL A 52 -11.55 0.41 -0.09
C VAL A 52 -10.02 0.24 -0.20
N MET A 53 -9.53 -0.99 -0.31
CA MET A 53 -8.10 -1.26 -0.52
C MET A 53 -7.61 -0.67 -1.85
N TYR A 54 -8.37 -0.87 -2.93
CA TYR A 54 -8.04 -0.35 -4.24
C TYR A 54 -7.97 1.18 -4.27
N GLU A 55 -8.95 1.86 -3.66
CA GLU A 55 -8.95 3.32 -3.52
C GLU A 55 -7.69 3.81 -2.78
N ASN A 56 -7.33 3.17 -1.67
CA ASN A 56 -6.13 3.53 -0.92
C ASN A 56 -4.84 3.30 -1.72
N LEU A 57 -4.75 2.18 -2.45
CA LEU A 57 -3.62 1.92 -3.34
C LEU A 57 -3.50 2.97 -4.47
N MET A 58 -4.62 3.43 -5.02
CA MET A 58 -4.63 4.49 -6.02
C MET A 58 -4.21 5.84 -5.42
N LEU A 59 -4.69 6.18 -4.22
CA LEU A 59 -4.32 7.41 -3.51
C LEU A 59 -2.83 7.46 -3.16
N TYR A 60 -2.26 6.35 -2.69
CA TYR A 60 -0.85 6.27 -2.29
C TYR A 60 0.09 5.91 -3.44
N GLY A 61 -0.45 5.65 -4.63
CA GLY A 61 0.27 5.63 -5.89
C GLY A 61 0.98 4.32 -6.18
N ILE A 62 0.29 3.39 -6.83
CA ILE A 62 0.95 2.38 -7.66
C ILE A 62 1.34 3.04 -8.99
N ARG A 63 2.61 3.37 -9.19
CA ARG A 63 3.08 3.76 -10.53
C ARG A 63 3.38 2.50 -11.32
N TYR A 64 2.40 2.02 -12.08
CA TYR A 64 2.71 1.12 -13.18
C TYR A 64 3.47 1.90 -14.26
N ARG A 65 4.73 1.54 -14.49
CA ARG A 65 5.54 2.09 -15.58
C ARG A 65 5.70 0.98 -16.63
N PRO A 66 4.82 0.89 -17.64
CA PRO A 66 5.02 -0.04 -18.74
C PRO A 66 6.25 0.39 -19.53
N ASN A 67 7.14 -0.57 -19.80
CA ASN A 67 8.08 -0.54 -20.92
C ASN A 67 7.64 -1.62 -21.90
#